data_AF-A0A1F8BDN8-F1
#
_entry.id   AF-A0A1F8BDN8-F1
#
_cell.length_a   1.000
_cell.length_b   1.000
_cell.length_c   1.000
_cell.angle_alpha   90.00
_cell.angle_beta   90.00
_cell.angle_gamma   90.00
#
_symmetry.space_group_name_H-M   'P 1'
#
loop_
_entity.id
_entity.type
_entity.pdbx_description
1 polymer ?
#
loop_
_entity_poly.entity_id
_entity_poly.type
_entity_poly.pdbx_seq_one_letter_code
_entity_poly.pdbx_strand_id
1 'polypeptide(L)'
;MADLSILIPARNEMFLTRTIEDILENIEGDTEIIAVLDGSWADPPIPQHERVTVIYNPQSIGQRAATNQAAKLSKAKYVMKCDAHCAFDKGFDIKMLEAIKGHDNWTMVPIMKNLHAFDWVCPDGHRRYQGPSGPCKECGKETVRDILWQPKRSPNSVSYCFDSTPHFQYFGDWAKRPEGQGEITETMSLQGSCWMLTRDKYWELGVCDENFGGWGSQGIEVAVKTWLSGGSVMVNKKTWYAHMFRTQGGDFGFPYPISGKDQEKAKSYARDLFFNNNWPKQVRPLSWLVERFWPVKGWTEEDLKKLKANTFRFSNKTDVKPAESEPQYEVKSRSVRILADWYRDEPGENGTIQGIVYDAADQVGMPEATEPVASSIENDGPTKGLIYYSDCTLDEKIATTVRDQLLSISQEKGIPIVSATLKKMDFGVKNIHFPSLKKGYPAMFKQIVAALEHSTAQIIFFCEHDVLYHPTHFDFTPPDKNTFYYNQNVWFLRTTDGHALHYDVNQLSGLAGYREALLTHFRERYEKIEKEGFSRRMGFEPMTHNRINWKNVFKMETWKSLYPNIDIRHAGNVTGQRWKKGEFRNQNLLKGWIESDSEIPGWGNTIKLIKNIN
;
A
#
# COMPACT_ATOMS: atom_id res chain seq x y z
N MET A 1 44.53 -6.99 1.77
CA MET A 1 43.45 -8.00 1.64
C MET A 1 42.29 -7.31 2.27
N ALA A 2 41.19 -7.15 1.53
CA ALA A 2 40.08 -6.32 1.98
C ALA A 2 39.68 -6.62 3.43
N ASP A 3 39.45 -5.57 4.22
CA ASP A 3 38.86 -5.68 5.55
C ASP A 3 37.37 -6.07 5.43
N LEU A 4 36.72 -5.63 4.35
CA LEU A 4 35.31 -5.83 4.03
C LEU A 4 35.09 -6.36 2.60
N SER A 5 34.31 -7.44 2.44
CA SER A 5 33.73 -7.80 1.13
C SER A 5 32.24 -7.48 1.09
N ILE A 6 31.82 -6.69 0.11
CA ILE A 6 30.41 -6.42 -0.18
C ILE A 6 29.87 -7.48 -1.13
N LEU A 7 28.81 -8.17 -0.74
CA LEU A 7 28.22 -9.31 -1.44
C LEU A 7 26.90 -8.89 -2.09
N ILE A 8 26.83 -8.90 -3.43
CA ILE A 8 25.67 -8.40 -4.17
C ILE A 8 25.04 -9.52 -5.01
N PRO A 9 24.06 -10.27 -4.48
CA PRO A 9 23.25 -11.21 -5.27
C PRO A 9 22.27 -10.44 -6.17
N ALA A 10 22.38 -10.61 -7.48
CA ALA A 10 21.58 -9.87 -8.46
C ALA A 10 20.97 -10.81 -9.51
N ARG A 11 19.71 -10.57 -9.89
CA ARG A 11 19.02 -11.34 -10.93
C ARG A 11 18.16 -10.39 -11.76
N ASN A 12 18.41 -10.32 -13.06
CA ASN A 12 17.72 -9.42 -13.99
C ASN A 12 17.69 -7.93 -13.53
N GLU A 13 18.68 -7.48 -12.75
CA GLU A 13 18.64 -6.16 -12.12
C GLU A 13 19.40 -5.12 -12.96
N MET A 14 18.64 -4.19 -13.56
CA MET A 14 19.17 -3.10 -14.38
C MET A 14 19.92 -2.02 -13.57
N PHE A 15 19.69 -1.94 -12.25
CA PHE A 15 20.35 -0.97 -11.38
C PHE A 15 21.63 -1.50 -10.69
N LEU A 16 22.05 -2.74 -11.03
CA LEU A 16 23.24 -3.35 -10.43
C LEU A 16 24.50 -2.54 -10.68
N THR A 17 24.73 -2.15 -11.95
CA THR A 17 25.92 -1.38 -12.34
C THR A 17 25.97 -0.03 -11.61
N ARG A 18 24.84 0.70 -11.53
CA ARG A 18 24.77 1.95 -10.76
C ARG A 18 24.98 1.75 -9.26
N THR A 19 24.53 0.63 -8.70
CA THR A 19 24.80 0.26 -7.29
C THR A 19 26.30 0.01 -7.05
N ILE A 20 26.98 -0.65 -7.99
CA ILE A 20 28.43 -0.89 -7.91
C ILE A 20 29.20 0.43 -8.03
N GLU A 21 28.84 1.28 -8.99
CA GLU A 21 29.41 2.63 -9.15
C GLU A 21 29.25 3.46 -7.88
N ASP A 22 28.03 3.54 -7.33
CA ASP A 22 27.76 4.28 -6.09
C ASP A 22 28.58 3.78 -4.90
N ILE A 23 28.75 2.45 -4.76
CA ILE A 23 29.64 1.89 -3.75
C ILE A 23 31.09 2.34 -4.00
N LEU A 24 31.60 2.23 -5.22
CA LEU A 24 32.98 2.64 -5.55
C LEU A 24 33.22 4.15 -5.36
N GLU A 25 32.22 4.98 -5.67
CA GLU A 25 32.23 6.43 -5.42
C GLU A 25 32.28 6.74 -3.90
N ASN A 26 31.64 5.91 -3.07
CA ASN A 26 31.43 6.17 -1.64
C ASN A 26 32.33 5.41 -0.65
N ILE A 27 32.98 4.30 -1.02
CA ILE A 27 33.94 3.62 -0.12
C ILE A 27 35.19 4.46 0.15
N GLU A 28 35.80 4.26 1.32
CA GLU A 28 37.05 4.89 1.74
C GLU A 28 38.07 3.89 2.34
N GLY A 29 37.65 2.66 2.68
CA GLY A 29 38.50 1.60 3.24
C GLY A 29 39.09 0.62 2.22
N ASP A 30 39.77 -0.43 2.70
CA ASP A 30 40.15 -1.62 1.91
C ASP A 30 38.91 -2.52 1.75
N THR A 31 38.01 -2.11 0.86
CA THR A 31 36.71 -2.76 0.60
C THR A 31 36.66 -3.32 -0.81
N GLU A 32 36.31 -4.60 -0.96
CA GLU A 32 36.06 -5.27 -2.24
C GLU A 32 34.56 -5.49 -2.49
N ILE A 33 34.17 -5.69 -3.75
CA ILE A 33 32.80 -5.97 -4.18
C ILE A 33 32.79 -7.31 -4.93
N ILE A 34 31.90 -8.22 -4.52
CA ILE A 34 31.67 -9.51 -5.18
C ILE A 34 30.19 -9.55 -5.63
N ALA A 35 29.97 -9.30 -6.91
CA ALA A 35 28.65 -9.31 -7.53
C ALA A 35 28.35 -10.69 -8.15
N VAL A 36 27.16 -11.23 -7.91
CA VAL A 36 26.73 -12.53 -8.45
C VAL A 36 25.54 -12.33 -9.36
N LEU A 37 25.74 -12.59 -10.65
CA LEU A 37 24.80 -12.50 -11.74
C LEU A 37 24.04 -13.82 -11.88
N ASP A 38 22.84 -13.88 -11.30
CA ASP A 38 22.07 -15.11 -11.07
C ASP A 38 21.02 -15.38 -12.15
N GLY A 39 21.45 -15.85 -13.32
CA GLY A 39 20.60 -16.25 -14.44
C GLY A 39 20.56 -15.27 -15.64
N SER A 40 21.24 -14.14 -15.55
CA SER A 40 21.36 -13.15 -16.64
C SER A 40 22.65 -12.34 -16.50
N TRP A 41 23.23 -11.88 -17.62
CA TRP A 41 24.26 -10.85 -17.56
C TRP A 41 23.69 -9.50 -17.09
N ALA A 42 24.55 -8.61 -16.60
CA ALA A 42 24.18 -7.25 -16.24
C ALA A 42 23.96 -6.40 -17.51
N ASP A 43 22.89 -5.60 -17.51
CA ASP A 43 22.58 -4.62 -18.55
C ASP A 43 22.13 -3.31 -17.85
N PRO A 44 22.92 -2.20 -17.91
CA PRO A 44 24.18 -2.06 -18.63
C PRO A 44 25.32 -2.93 -18.04
N PRO A 45 26.34 -3.28 -18.85
CA PRO A 45 27.48 -4.09 -18.38
C PRO A 45 28.27 -3.38 -17.28
N ILE A 46 28.77 -4.15 -16.32
CA ILE A 46 29.57 -3.65 -15.20
C ILE A 46 30.96 -3.25 -15.72
N PRO A 47 31.45 -2.01 -15.50
CA PRO A 47 32.80 -1.61 -15.84
C PRO A 47 33.86 -2.45 -15.14
N GLN A 48 34.96 -2.77 -15.84
CA GLN A 48 36.09 -3.48 -15.23
C GLN A 48 36.75 -2.60 -14.16
N HIS A 49 36.85 -3.12 -12.93
CA HIS A 49 37.46 -2.40 -11.81
C HIS A 49 38.23 -3.38 -10.91
N GLU A 50 39.39 -2.98 -10.38
CA GLU A 50 40.27 -3.87 -9.60
C GLU A 50 39.62 -4.41 -8.31
N ARG A 51 38.71 -3.62 -7.72
CA ARG A 51 37.95 -3.97 -6.51
C ARG A 51 36.66 -4.75 -6.79
N VAL A 52 36.33 -5.05 -8.05
CA VAL A 52 35.06 -5.70 -8.42
C VAL A 52 35.32 -7.08 -9.01
N THR A 53 34.80 -8.10 -8.34
CA THR A 53 34.74 -9.47 -8.86
C THR A 53 33.30 -9.79 -9.28
N VAL A 54 33.14 -10.32 -10.49
CA VAL A 54 31.85 -10.74 -11.03
C VAL A 54 31.81 -12.26 -11.16
N ILE A 55 30.77 -12.88 -10.60
CA ILE A 55 30.46 -14.31 -10.76
C ILE A 55 29.19 -14.41 -11.59
N TYR A 56 29.18 -15.25 -12.64
CA TYR A 56 27.99 -15.49 -13.46
C TYR A 56 27.49 -16.93 -13.33
N ASN A 57 26.22 -17.07 -12.97
CA ASN A 57 25.50 -18.34 -12.99
C ASN A 57 24.50 -18.31 -14.16
N PRO A 58 24.57 -19.24 -15.14
CA PRO A 58 23.63 -19.27 -16.26
C PRO A 58 22.23 -19.79 -15.87
N GLN A 59 22.09 -20.36 -14.67
CA GLN A 59 20.80 -20.76 -14.08
C GLN A 59 20.71 -20.15 -12.69
N SER A 60 19.52 -19.65 -12.33
CA SER A 60 19.30 -19.00 -11.04
C SER A 60 19.35 -20.01 -9.89
N ILE A 61 20.29 -19.80 -8.95
CA ILE A 61 20.39 -20.54 -7.69
C ILE A 61 19.70 -19.81 -6.52
N GLY A 62 19.29 -18.56 -6.73
CA GLY A 62 18.53 -17.75 -5.78
C GLY A 62 19.40 -16.94 -4.82
N GLN A 63 18.81 -15.90 -4.22
CA GLN A 63 19.54 -14.85 -3.48
C GLN A 63 20.47 -15.41 -2.40
N ARG A 64 20.05 -16.45 -1.68
CA ARG A 64 20.80 -17.06 -0.58
C ARG A 64 22.03 -17.80 -1.07
N ALA A 65 21.87 -18.73 -2.02
CA ALA A 65 22.95 -19.49 -2.59
C ALA A 65 23.95 -18.59 -3.33
N ALA A 66 23.46 -17.55 -4.04
CA ALA A 66 24.30 -16.51 -4.63
C ALA A 66 25.10 -15.73 -3.58
N THR A 67 24.48 -15.32 -2.45
CA THR A 67 25.22 -14.68 -1.35
C THR A 67 26.27 -15.63 -0.76
N ASN A 68 25.94 -16.92 -0.57
CA ASN A 68 26.85 -17.94 -0.08
C ASN A 68 28.04 -18.17 -1.04
N GLN A 69 27.81 -18.08 -2.35
CA GLN A 69 28.84 -18.19 -3.38
C GLN A 69 29.83 -17.02 -3.30
N ALA A 70 29.34 -15.79 -3.14
CA ALA A 70 30.17 -14.61 -2.92
C ALA A 70 30.96 -14.71 -1.60
N ALA A 71 30.30 -15.10 -0.50
CA ALA A 71 30.92 -15.26 0.81
C ALA A 71 32.02 -16.34 0.85
N LYS A 72 31.94 -17.36 -0.03
CA LYS A 72 32.99 -18.40 -0.18
C LYS A 72 34.24 -17.89 -0.88
N LEU A 73 34.10 -16.89 -1.76
CA LEU A 73 35.21 -16.28 -2.48
C LEU A 73 35.92 -15.20 -1.65
N SER A 74 35.16 -14.48 -0.81
CA SER A 74 35.66 -13.50 0.15
C SER A 74 36.76 -14.07 1.06
N LYS A 75 37.83 -13.29 1.21
CA LYS A 75 38.91 -13.51 2.20
C LYS A 75 38.93 -12.47 3.32
N ALA A 76 37.98 -11.52 3.30
CA ALA A 76 37.91 -10.43 4.25
C ALA A 76 37.50 -10.89 5.66
N LYS A 77 37.82 -10.08 6.69
CA LYS A 77 37.32 -10.35 8.06
C LYS A 77 35.81 -10.12 8.13
N TYR A 78 35.31 -9.07 7.48
CA TYR A 78 33.90 -8.69 7.50
C TYR A 78 33.26 -8.94 6.13
N VAL A 79 31.97 -9.30 6.15
CA VAL A 79 31.15 -9.43 4.94
C VAL A 79 29.87 -8.62 5.12
N MET A 80 29.49 -7.90 4.07
CA MET A 80 28.28 -7.06 4.04
C MET A 80 27.44 -7.42 2.82
N LYS A 81 26.25 -7.97 3.02
CA LYS A 81 25.30 -8.19 1.93
C LYS A 81 24.58 -6.88 1.64
N CYS A 82 24.38 -6.53 0.37
CA CYS A 82 23.37 -5.55 -0.03
C CYS A 82 22.54 -6.04 -1.24
N ASP A 83 21.36 -5.46 -1.46
CA ASP A 83 20.60 -5.63 -2.70
C ASP A 83 21.18 -4.77 -3.84
N ALA A 84 20.89 -5.17 -5.07
CA ALA A 84 21.46 -4.63 -6.32
C ALA A 84 20.79 -3.33 -6.82
N HIS A 85 20.15 -2.58 -5.93
CA HIS A 85 19.48 -1.31 -6.20
C HIS A 85 19.56 -0.39 -4.98
N CYS A 86 20.80 -0.10 -4.55
CA CYS A 86 21.13 0.59 -3.32
C CYS A 86 22.12 1.76 -3.54
N ALA A 87 21.99 2.81 -2.74
CA ALA A 87 22.94 3.93 -2.65
C ALA A 87 23.50 4.06 -1.23
N PHE A 88 24.68 4.64 -1.05
CA PHE A 88 25.39 4.66 0.24
C PHE A 88 25.91 6.04 0.66
N ASP A 89 26.09 6.22 1.97
CA ASP A 89 26.77 7.39 2.54
C ASP A 89 28.26 7.40 2.19
N LYS A 90 28.86 8.58 2.02
CA LYS A 90 30.31 8.70 1.82
C LYS A 90 31.05 8.17 3.05
N GLY A 91 32.01 7.28 2.86
CA GLY A 91 32.74 6.59 3.93
C GLY A 91 31.88 5.62 4.75
N PHE A 92 30.80 5.06 4.19
CA PHE A 92 29.94 4.15 4.94
C PHE A 92 30.69 2.91 5.45
N ASP A 93 31.65 2.40 4.67
CA ASP A 93 32.41 1.19 4.96
C ASP A 93 33.32 1.40 6.18
N ILE A 94 34.08 2.51 6.24
CA ILE A 94 34.90 2.85 7.41
C ILE A 94 34.03 3.08 8.65
N LYS A 95 32.91 3.81 8.53
CA LYS A 95 31.97 4.06 9.63
C LYS A 95 31.36 2.78 10.19
N MET A 96 31.14 1.77 9.34
CA MET A 96 30.67 0.45 9.74
C MET A 96 31.78 -0.41 10.36
N LEU A 97 32.97 -0.42 9.75
CA LEU A 97 34.14 -1.16 10.27
C LEU A 97 34.57 -0.66 11.65
N GLU A 98 34.62 0.65 11.86
CA GLU A 98 34.91 1.26 13.17
C GLU A 98 33.88 0.85 14.23
N ALA A 99 32.59 0.89 13.89
CA ALA A 99 31.51 0.60 14.82
C ALA A 99 31.40 -0.90 15.21
N ILE A 100 31.82 -1.83 14.36
CA ILE A 100 31.82 -3.28 14.66
C ILE A 100 33.14 -3.77 15.28
N LYS A 101 34.19 -2.93 15.31
CA LYS A 101 35.53 -3.34 15.73
C LYS A 101 35.53 -3.80 17.20
N GLY A 102 35.96 -5.04 17.43
CA GLY A 102 35.94 -5.66 18.76
C GLY A 102 34.60 -6.32 19.14
N HIS A 103 33.57 -6.18 18.29
CA HIS A 103 32.24 -6.75 18.49
C HIS A 103 31.95 -7.87 17.47
N ASP A 104 32.81 -8.89 17.45
CA ASP A 104 32.76 -9.95 16.44
C ASP A 104 31.49 -10.83 16.50
N ASN A 105 30.66 -10.69 17.54
CA ASN A 105 29.33 -11.32 17.70
C ASN A 105 28.15 -10.40 17.32
N TRP A 106 28.40 -9.23 16.72
CA TRP A 106 27.35 -8.36 16.20
C TRP A 106 26.99 -8.66 14.75
N THR A 107 25.72 -8.47 14.43
CA THR A 107 25.28 -8.16 13.06
C THR A 107 24.80 -6.72 13.04
N MET A 108 25.27 -5.92 12.08
CA MET A 108 25.01 -4.49 12.04
C MET A 108 24.43 -4.02 10.71
N VAL A 109 23.57 -3.01 10.75
CA VAL A 109 23.01 -2.33 9.58
C VAL A 109 23.23 -0.80 9.68
N PRO A 110 23.37 -0.07 8.57
CA PRO A 110 23.27 1.39 8.58
C PRO A 110 21.81 1.84 8.81
N ILE A 111 21.55 3.14 8.94
CA ILE A 111 20.19 3.68 8.73
C ILE A 111 19.72 3.30 7.33
N MET A 112 18.50 2.79 7.21
CA MET A 112 17.88 2.61 5.88
C MET A 112 17.03 3.83 5.51
N LYS A 113 17.32 4.40 4.34
CA LYS A 113 16.52 5.42 3.64
C LYS A 113 15.79 4.79 2.44
N ASN A 114 14.80 5.50 1.90
CA ASN A 114 14.22 5.14 0.59
C ASN A 114 15.05 5.81 -0.51
N LEU A 115 15.40 5.07 -1.57
CA LEU A 115 16.12 5.59 -2.73
C LEU A 115 15.14 6.08 -3.81
N HIS A 116 15.32 7.32 -4.25
CA HIS A 116 14.75 7.88 -5.47
C HIS A 116 15.74 7.65 -6.61
N ALA A 117 15.67 6.46 -7.21
CA ALA A 117 16.58 5.99 -8.25
C ALA A 117 16.42 6.76 -9.58
N PHE A 118 15.20 7.09 -10.00
CA PHE A 118 14.95 7.76 -11.28
C PHE A 118 13.61 8.51 -11.34
N ASP A 119 13.48 9.38 -12.33
CA ASP A 119 12.20 9.89 -12.83
C ASP A 119 11.92 9.35 -14.24
N TRP A 120 10.64 9.29 -14.60
CA TRP A 120 10.18 9.26 -15.99
C TRP A 120 10.08 10.69 -16.53
N VAL A 121 10.80 11.01 -17.60
CA VAL A 121 10.87 12.35 -18.19
C VAL A 121 10.44 12.31 -19.65
N CYS A 122 9.66 13.29 -20.10
CA CYS A 122 9.22 13.40 -21.50
C CYS A 122 9.95 14.54 -22.25
N PRO A 123 9.81 14.62 -23.59
CA PRO A 123 10.44 15.68 -24.39
C PRO A 123 10.06 17.11 -24.01
N ASP A 124 8.92 17.31 -23.32
CA ASP A 124 8.43 18.63 -22.89
C ASP A 124 8.89 18.99 -21.46
N GLY A 125 9.75 18.17 -20.83
CA GLY A 125 10.35 18.44 -19.52
C GLY A 125 9.54 17.97 -18.31
N HIS A 126 8.30 17.52 -18.47
CA HIS A 126 7.49 16.97 -17.38
C HIS A 126 8.14 15.73 -16.75
N ARG A 127 8.12 15.65 -15.41
CA ARG A 127 8.76 14.58 -14.62
C ARG A 127 7.75 13.80 -13.79
N ARG A 128 7.96 12.49 -13.67
CA ARG A 128 7.17 11.59 -12.80
C ARG A 128 8.10 10.66 -12.00
N TYR A 129 7.98 10.69 -10.68
CA TYR A 129 8.68 9.79 -9.75
C TYR A 129 8.67 8.32 -10.18
N GLN A 130 9.73 7.57 -9.85
CA GLN A 130 9.88 6.14 -10.14
C GLN A 130 8.60 5.32 -9.89
N GLY A 131 8.37 4.37 -10.78
CA GLY A 131 7.14 3.59 -10.86
C GLY A 131 7.07 2.85 -12.20
N PRO A 132 5.92 2.21 -12.50
CA PRO A 132 5.70 1.56 -13.78
C PRO A 132 5.98 2.46 -14.98
N SER A 133 6.40 1.88 -16.09
CA SER A 133 6.55 2.63 -17.35
C SER A 133 5.20 3.07 -17.92
N GLY A 134 5.26 4.00 -18.87
CA GLY A 134 4.09 4.54 -19.55
C GLY A 134 4.25 6.03 -19.86
N PRO A 135 3.46 6.57 -20.80
CA PRO A 135 3.60 7.92 -21.32
C PRO A 135 3.48 9.01 -20.24
N CYS A 136 3.91 10.22 -20.59
CA CYS A 136 3.74 11.42 -19.80
C CYS A 136 2.27 11.63 -19.44
N LYS A 137 1.99 11.95 -18.16
CA LYS A 137 0.62 12.18 -17.69
C LYS A 137 0.06 13.54 -18.11
N GLU A 138 0.91 14.44 -18.58
CA GLU A 138 0.57 15.81 -18.95
C GLU A 138 0.47 15.97 -20.48
N CYS A 139 1.53 15.61 -21.23
CA CYS A 139 1.56 15.77 -22.70
C CYS A 139 1.33 14.48 -23.50
N GLY A 140 1.13 13.33 -22.85
CA GLY A 140 0.87 12.04 -23.52
C GLY A 140 2.03 11.42 -24.31
N LYS A 141 3.15 12.13 -24.49
CA LYS A 141 4.36 11.63 -25.19
C LYS A 141 5.05 10.52 -24.39
N GLU A 142 5.85 9.70 -25.07
CA GLU A 142 6.70 8.70 -24.40
C GLU A 142 7.64 9.32 -23.36
N THR A 143 8.02 8.54 -22.36
CA THR A 143 8.97 8.96 -21.32
C THR A 143 10.18 8.04 -21.30
N VAL A 144 11.36 8.63 -21.13
CA VAL A 144 12.60 7.92 -20.82
C VAL A 144 12.87 7.95 -19.31
N ARG A 145 13.72 7.05 -18.81
CA ARG A 145 14.19 7.13 -17.42
C ARG A 145 15.35 8.11 -17.33
N ASP A 146 15.25 9.08 -16.43
CA ASP A 146 16.34 9.94 -16.00
C ASP A 146 16.83 9.46 -14.64
N ILE A 147 18.08 8.98 -14.57
CA ILE A 147 18.65 8.38 -13.36
C ILE A 147 19.08 9.49 -12.39
N LEU A 148 18.40 9.57 -11.25
CA LEU A 148 18.64 10.57 -10.21
C LEU A 148 19.51 10.04 -9.07
N TRP A 149 19.27 8.79 -8.66
CA TRP A 149 20.02 8.09 -7.62
C TRP A 149 20.13 8.82 -6.26
N GLN A 150 19.03 9.42 -5.79
CA GLN A 150 19.03 10.30 -4.61
C GLN A 150 18.46 9.65 -3.34
N PRO A 151 19.15 9.69 -2.19
CA PRO A 151 18.62 9.22 -0.92
C PRO A 151 17.57 10.19 -0.38
N LYS A 152 16.34 9.72 -0.14
CA LYS A 152 15.28 10.55 0.43
C LYS A 152 15.61 10.95 1.87
N ARG A 153 15.37 12.22 2.22
CA ARG A 153 15.60 12.76 3.58
C ARG A 153 14.76 12.08 4.65
N SER A 154 13.61 11.53 4.27
CA SER A 154 12.71 10.74 5.12
C SER A 154 11.95 9.69 4.28
N PRO A 155 11.52 8.58 4.89
CA PRO A 155 11.78 8.15 6.27
C PRO A 155 13.23 7.71 6.50
N ASN A 156 13.68 7.75 7.76
CA ASN A 156 14.93 7.16 8.22
C ASN A 156 14.58 5.99 9.15
N SER A 157 14.76 4.75 8.69
CA SER A 157 14.45 3.56 9.48
C SER A 157 15.65 3.17 10.33
N VAL A 158 15.47 3.18 11.66
CA VAL A 158 16.53 2.91 12.65
C VAL A 158 16.19 1.82 13.66
N SER A 159 15.04 1.16 13.51
CA SER A 159 14.67 -0.03 14.29
C SER A 159 13.57 -0.83 13.59
N TYR A 160 13.62 -2.15 13.77
CA TYR A 160 12.77 -3.13 13.13
C TYR A 160 12.40 -4.24 14.12
N CYS A 161 11.25 -4.87 13.92
CA CYS A 161 10.81 -6.07 14.64
C CYS A 161 10.11 -7.05 13.69
N PHE A 162 9.49 -8.07 14.26
CA PHE A 162 8.53 -8.93 13.58
C PHE A 162 7.37 -9.23 14.52
N ASP A 163 6.19 -9.50 13.96
CA ASP A 163 5.01 -9.91 14.71
C ASP A 163 4.99 -11.42 15.01
N SER A 164 3.98 -11.89 15.73
CA SER A 164 3.83 -13.31 16.11
C SER A 164 3.59 -14.28 14.93
N THR A 165 3.55 -13.80 13.67
CA THR A 165 3.31 -14.60 12.45
C THR A 165 4.53 -14.74 11.52
N PRO A 166 5.73 -14.80 12.12
CA PRO A 166 6.93 -14.05 11.74
C PRO A 166 6.81 -13.21 10.46
N HIS A 167 6.21 -12.03 10.60
CA HIS A 167 6.17 -11.03 9.54
C HIS A 167 6.85 -9.73 9.98
N PHE A 168 7.71 -9.20 9.11
CA PHE A 168 8.57 -8.04 9.36
C PHE A 168 7.77 -6.76 9.59
N GLN A 169 8.26 -5.92 10.51
CA GLN A 169 7.65 -4.64 10.87
C GLN A 169 8.74 -3.57 11.08
N TYR A 170 8.47 -2.34 10.64
CA TYR A 170 9.21 -1.17 11.12
C TYR A 170 8.83 -0.86 12.56
N PHE A 171 9.80 -0.52 13.40
CA PHE A 171 9.61 -0.40 14.86
C PHE A 171 9.92 1.01 15.36
N GLY A 172 9.23 2.00 14.79
CA GLY A 172 9.39 3.42 15.15
C GLY A 172 9.20 3.71 16.64
N ASP A 173 8.43 2.88 17.37
CA ASP A 173 8.25 3.05 18.82
C ASP A 173 9.48 2.68 19.65
N TRP A 174 10.30 1.72 19.22
CA TRP A 174 11.59 1.45 19.87
C TRP A 174 12.56 2.62 19.67
N ALA A 175 12.57 3.18 18.46
CA ALA A 175 13.36 4.37 18.12
C ALA A 175 12.95 5.66 18.88
N LYS A 176 11.84 5.63 19.66
CA LYS A 176 11.40 6.71 20.56
C LYS A 176 11.81 6.48 22.03
N ARG A 177 12.33 5.30 22.39
CA ARG A 177 12.74 4.93 23.77
C ARG A 177 14.18 5.35 24.06
N PRO A 178 14.59 5.53 25.34
CA PRO A 178 15.98 5.83 25.72
C PRO A 178 17.01 4.87 25.09
N GLU A 179 16.73 3.57 25.15
CA GLU A 179 17.55 2.48 24.58
C GLU A 179 17.71 2.59 23.06
N GLY A 180 16.72 3.21 22.40
CA GLY A 180 16.70 3.48 20.96
C GLY A 180 17.27 4.84 20.57
N GLN A 181 17.78 5.68 21.49
CA GLN A 181 18.29 7.02 21.15
C GLN A 181 19.76 7.06 20.71
N GLY A 182 20.63 6.17 21.19
CA GLY A 182 22.08 6.20 20.94
C GLY A 182 22.52 6.23 19.47
N GLU A 183 23.77 6.56 19.20
CA GLU A 183 24.33 6.57 17.83
C GLU A 183 24.48 5.16 17.24
N ILE A 184 24.69 4.16 18.10
CA ILE A 184 24.62 2.74 17.77
C ILE A 184 23.58 2.14 18.71
N THR A 185 22.51 1.54 18.17
CA THR A 185 21.37 1.07 18.96
C THR A 185 20.92 -0.32 18.57
N GLU A 186 20.44 -1.08 19.53
CA GLU A 186 19.89 -2.41 19.28
C GLU A 186 18.60 -2.35 18.45
N THR A 187 18.36 -3.40 17.65
CA THR A 187 17.12 -3.63 16.91
C THR A 187 16.72 -5.10 17.00
N MET A 188 15.42 -5.40 17.11
CA MET A 188 14.93 -6.77 17.26
C MET A 188 15.10 -7.57 15.96
N SER A 189 14.95 -6.89 14.82
CA SER A 189 15.04 -7.44 13.47
C SER A 189 15.88 -6.53 12.56
N LEU A 190 15.99 -6.90 11.29
CA LEU A 190 16.44 -6.04 10.19
C LEU A 190 15.62 -6.34 8.92
N GLN A 191 15.73 -5.52 7.87
CA GLN A 191 14.93 -5.69 6.64
C GLN A 191 15.36 -6.96 5.86
N GLY A 192 16.65 -7.03 5.54
CA GLY A 192 17.27 -8.12 4.75
C GLY A 192 18.07 -7.60 3.56
N SER A 193 17.72 -6.40 3.07
CA SER A 193 18.35 -5.73 1.93
C SER A 193 19.75 -5.19 2.18
N CYS A 194 20.16 -5.01 3.44
CA CYS A 194 21.52 -4.68 3.82
C CYS A 194 21.85 -5.18 5.23
N TRP A 195 23.03 -5.76 5.43
CA TRP A 195 23.58 -6.15 6.74
C TRP A 195 25.05 -6.56 6.66
N MET A 196 25.79 -6.36 7.74
CA MET A 196 27.22 -6.70 7.90
C MET A 196 27.47 -7.51 9.18
N LEU A 197 28.36 -8.51 9.10
CA LEU A 197 28.91 -9.24 10.25
C LEU A 197 30.30 -9.78 9.93
N THR A 198 30.97 -10.43 10.89
CA THR A 198 32.21 -11.16 10.61
C THR A 198 31.95 -12.35 9.69
N ARG A 199 32.87 -12.63 8.76
CA ARG A 199 32.82 -13.80 7.87
C ARG A 199 32.78 -15.11 8.66
N ASP A 200 33.42 -15.15 9.83
CA ASP A 200 33.38 -16.33 10.70
C ASP A 200 31.99 -16.51 11.35
N LYS A 201 31.32 -15.43 11.80
CA LYS A 201 29.91 -15.54 12.24
C LYS A 201 28.94 -15.81 11.09
N TYR A 202 29.23 -15.39 9.86
CA TYR A 202 28.44 -15.78 8.69
C TYR A 202 28.31 -17.31 8.59
N TRP A 203 29.46 -18.00 8.63
CA TRP A 203 29.52 -19.46 8.54
C TRP A 203 29.13 -20.16 9.85
N GLU A 204 29.47 -19.61 11.01
CA GLU A 204 29.08 -20.17 12.30
C GLU A 204 27.55 -20.14 12.48
N LEU A 205 26.91 -19.00 12.25
CA LEU A 205 25.47 -18.89 12.39
C LEU A 205 24.73 -19.58 11.23
N GLY A 206 25.40 -19.77 10.09
CA GLY A 206 24.79 -20.30 8.87
C GLY A 206 23.68 -19.37 8.40
N VAL A 207 23.95 -18.06 8.32
CA VAL A 207 23.02 -17.10 7.70
C VAL A 207 22.98 -17.34 6.19
N CYS A 208 21.92 -16.88 5.52
CA CYS A 208 21.63 -17.26 4.13
C CYS A 208 21.43 -18.78 3.96
N ASP A 209 20.74 -19.39 4.91
CA ASP A 209 20.36 -20.80 4.88
C ASP A 209 19.37 -21.09 3.74
N GLU A 210 19.81 -21.91 2.79
CA GLU A 210 19.10 -22.22 1.55
C GLU A 210 17.80 -23.02 1.79
N ASN A 211 17.62 -23.61 2.99
CA ASN A 211 16.36 -24.27 3.38
C ASN A 211 15.18 -23.29 3.44
N PHE A 212 15.42 -22.00 3.73
CA PHE A 212 14.39 -20.95 3.62
C PHE A 212 13.86 -20.78 2.19
N GLY A 213 14.61 -21.21 1.17
CA GLY A 213 14.32 -20.94 -0.24
C GLY A 213 14.94 -19.61 -0.72
N GLY A 214 14.71 -19.29 -2.00
CA GLY A 214 15.43 -18.22 -2.70
C GLY A 214 15.07 -16.79 -2.30
N TRP A 215 13.93 -16.56 -1.62
CA TRP A 215 13.46 -15.23 -1.21
C TRP A 215 12.58 -15.33 0.04
N GLY A 216 12.66 -14.34 0.93
CA GLY A 216 11.77 -14.20 2.09
C GLY A 216 12.43 -14.49 3.43
N SER A 217 11.92 -13.82 4.47
CA SER A 217 12.39 -13.91 5.87
C SER A 217 13.90 -13.69 6.11
N GLN A 218 14.67 -13.16 5.15
CA GLN A 218 16.13 -12.98 5.30
C GLN A 218 16.48 -12.10 6.49
N GLY A 219 15.80 -10.95 6.67
CA GLY A 219 16.06 -10.09 7.81
C GLY A 219 15.72 -10.72 9.16
N ILE A 220 14.61 -11.47 9.24
CA ILE A 220 14.22 -12.21 10.45
C ILE A 220 15.23 -13.34 10.74
N GLU A 221 15.61 -14.14 9.74
CA GLU A 221 16.60 -15.21 9.88
C GLU A 221 17.92 -14.66 10.44
N VAL A 222 18.52 -13.66 9.76
CA VAL A 222 19.83 -13.11 10.13
C VAL A 222 19.78 -12.52 11.54
N ALA A 223 18.76 -11.73 11.85
CA ALA A 223 18.63 -11.09 13.15
C ALA A 223 18.37 -12.09 14.28
N VAL A 224 17.46 -13.05 14.07
CA VAL A 224 17.09 -14.05 15.09
C VAL A 224 18.24 -15.04 15.31
N LYS A 225 18.94 -15.51 14.26
CA LYS A 225 20.16 -16.31 14.44
C LYS A 225 21.22 -15.56 15.24
N THR A 226 21.40 -14.26 15.00
CA THR A 226 22.34 -13.43 15.78
C THR A 226 21.93 -13.30 17.25
N TRP A 227 20.69 -12.91 17.53
CA TRP A 227 20.19 -12.72 18.90
C TRP A 227 20.16 -14.00 19.72
N LEU A 228 19.65 -15.09 19.13
CA LEU A 228 19.40 -16.35 19.84
C LEU A 228 20.67 -17.17 20.09
N SER A 229 21.76 -16.91 19.36
CA SER A 229 23.09 -17.49 19.60
C SER A 229 23.93 -16.72 20.63
N GLY A 230 23.39 -15.64 21.21
CA GLY A 230 24.07 -14.85 22.23
C GLY A 230 24.63 -13.51 21.73
N GLY A 231 24.63 -13.28 20.42
CA GLY A 231 25.03 -12.01 19.80
C GLY A 231 24.02 -10.88 19.99
N SER A 232 24.24 -9.80 19.24
CA SER A 232 23.36 -8.61 19.19
C SER A 232 23.19 -8.08 17.77
N VAL A 233 22.04 -7.48 17.49
CA VAL A 233 21.75 -6.84 16.19
C VAL A 233 21.67 -5.34 16.38
N MET A 234 22.52 -4.61 15.66
CA MET A 234 22.77 -3.18 15.87
C MET A 234 22.41 -2.36 14.63
N VAL A 235 21.97 -1.13 14.84
CA VAL A 235 21.86 -0.09 13.82
C VAL A 235 22.90 0.98 14.09
N ASN A 236 23.77 1.25 13.12
CA ASN A 236 24.70 2.36 13.13
C ASN A 236 24.04 3.60 12.52
N LYS A 237 23.83 4.64 13.32
CA LYS A 237 23.20 5.90 12.90
C LYS A 237 24.17 6.92 12.31
N LYS A 238 25.48 6.66 12.33
CA LYS A 238 26.52 7.54 11.77
C LYS A 238 26.62 7.46 10.25
N THR A 239 25.94 6.50 9.65
CA THR A 239 25.96 6.21 8.20
C THR A 239 24.58 5.71 7.76
N TRP A 240 24.33 5.72 6.45
CA TRP A 240 23.09 5.26 5.84
C TRP A 240 23.34 4.46 4.56
N TYR A 241 22.36 3.62 4.21
CA TYR A 241 22.14 3.13 2.85
C TYR A 241 20.71 3.48 2.44
N ALA A 242 20.47 3.68 1.15
CA ALA A 242 19.15 3.93 0.59
C ALA A 242 18.77 2.76 -0.31
N HIS A 243 17.55 2.26 -0.18
CA HIS A 243 17.06 1.11 -0.92
C HIS A 243 15.92 1.52 -1.88
N MET A 244 15.97 1.09 -3.15
CA MET A 244 14.88 1.34 -4.10
C MET A 244 13.79 0.29 -3.96
N PHE A 245 12.65 0.67 -3.40
CA PHE A 245 11.52 -0.24 -3.19
C PHE A 245 10.60 -0.37 -4.41
N ARG A 246 10.08 -1.59 -4.62
CA ARG A 246 9.25 -1.97 -5.77
C ARG A 246 7.78 -2.21 -5.40
N THR A 247 7.14 -1.20 -4.79
CA THR A 247 5.79 -1.29 -4.18
C THR A 247 4.61 -1.12 -5.14
N GLN A 248 4.85 -0.76 -6.41
CA GLN A 248 3.79 -0.40 -7.37
C GLN A 248 3.36 -1.55 -8.29
N GLY A 249 4.18 -2.59 -8.46
CA GLY A 249 3.92 -3.71 -9.36
C GLY A 249 4.13 -3.36 -10.84
N GLY A 250 3.49 -4.13 -11.74
CA GLY A 250 3.74 -4.01 -13.19
C GLY A 250 5.18 -4.37 -13.55
N ASP A 251 5.76 -3.63 -14.49
CA ASP A 251 7.17 -3.70 -14.87
C ASP A 251 8.12 -3.07 -13.83
N PHE A 252 7.57 -2.37 -12.82
CA PHE A 252 8.30 -1.89 -11.64
C PHE A 252 8.14 -2.83 -10.42
N GLY A 253 7.78 -4.09 -10.66
CA GLY A 253 7.83 -5.18 -9.67
C GLY A 253 9.17 -5.94 -9.69
N PHE A 254 9.21 -7.13 -9.08
CA PHE A 254 10.39 -8.01 -9.14
C PHE A 254 10.78 -8.29 -10.60
N PRO A 255 12.07 -8.21 -10.97
CA PRO A 255 12.52 -8.42 -12.34
C PRO A 255 12.57 -9.91 -12.75
N TYR A 256 12.02 -10.80 -11.93
CA TYR A 256 11.87 -12.23 -12.16
C TYR A 256 10.57 -12.74 -11.51
N PRO A 257 9.99 -13.86 -11.99
CA PRO A 257 8.82 -14.45 -11.37
C PRO A 257 9.08 -14.89 -9.92
N ILE A 258 8.20 -14.49 -9.01
CA ILE A 258 8.20 -14.89 -7.60
C ILE A 258 6.77 -15.24 -7.16
N SER A 259 6.60 -16.23 -6.28
CA SER A 259 5.31 -16.71 -5.83
C SER A 259 5.11 -16.54 -4.32
N GLY A 260 3.84 -16.43 -3.88
CA GLY A 260 3.52 -16.38 -2.45
C GLY A 260 3.97 -17.61 -1.66
N LYS A 261 4.17 -18.74 -2.36
CA LYS A 261 4.66 -19.99 -1.79
C LYS A 261 6.11 -19.86 -1.32
N ASP A 262 6.92 -19.02 -1.98
CA ASP A 262 8.33 -18.80 -1.61
C ASP A 262 8.42 -18.05 -0.27
N GLN A 263 7.62 -16.98 -0.11
CA GLN A 263 7.46 -16.30 1.18
C GLN A 263 6.94 -17.25 2.27
N GLU A 264 5.92 -18.06 1.97
CA GLU A 264 5.31 -18.93 2.97
C GLU A 264 6.23 -20.09 3.37
N LYS A 265 7.05 -20.62 2.44
CA LYS A 265 8.12 -21.58 2.77
C LYS A 265 9.10 -20.95 3.76
N ALA A 266 9.59 -19.75 3.46
CA ALA A 266 10.52 -19.02 4.32
C ALA A 266 9.91 -18.68 5.70
N LYS A 267 8.62 -18.32 5.77
CA LYS A 267 7.91 -18.12 7.04
C LYS A 267 7.72 -19.42 7.81
N SER A 268 7.24 -20.48 7.16
CA SER A 268 7.02 -21.78 7.79
C SER A 268 8.31 -22.37 8.36
N TYR A 269 9.43 -22.20 7.66
CA TYR A 269 10.74 -22.61 8.16
C TYR A 269 11.24 -21.70 9.31
N ALA A 270 11.01 -20.38 9.28
CA ALA A 270 11.28 -19.49 10.41
C ALA A 270 10.49 -19.88 11.68
N ARG A 271 9.21 -20.26 11.51
CA ARG A 271 8.34 -20.73 12.59
C ARG A 271 8.89 -22.00 13.21
N ASP A 272 9.19 -23.00 12.39
CA ASP A 272 9.72 -24.26 12.91
C ASP A 272 11.07 -24.05 13.61
N LEU A 273 11.99 -23.35 12.95
CA LEU A 273 13.36 -23.19 13.43
C LEU A 273 13.45 -22.40 14.74
N PHE A 274 12.71 -21.29 14.87
CA PHE A 274 12.86 -20.35 15.98
C PHE A 274 11.73 -20.37 17.02
N PHE A 275 10.48 -20.59 16.61
CA PHE A 275 9.34 -20.53 17.54
C PHE A 275 9.11 -21.86 18.27
N ASN A 276 9.52 -22.99 17.68
CA ASN A 276 9.54 -24.29 18.36
C ASN A 276 10.86 -24.55 19.11
N ASN A 277 11.83 -23.63 19.05
CA ASN A 277 13.20 -23.75 19.58
C ASN A 277 14.01 -24.91 18.94
N ASN A 278 13.80 -25.19 17.65
CA ASN A 278 14.47 -26.29 16.94
C ASN A 278 15.89 -25.95 16.43
N TRP A 279 16.35 -24.70 16.54
CA TRP A 279 17.66 -24.30 16.03
C TRP A 279 18.81 -24.75 16.97
N PRO A 280 19.76 -25.61 16.53
CA PRO A 280 20.75 -26.19 17.45
C PRO A 280 21.72 -25.21 18.10
N LYS A 281 21.87 -23.98 17.58
CA LYS A 281 22.76 -22.93 18.13
C LYS A 281 22.01 -21.92 19.01
N GLN A 282 20.77 -22.22 19.37
CA GLN A 282 19.92 -21.39 20.20
C GLN A 282 20.30 -21.51 21.68
N VAL A 283 20.97 -20.49 22.23
CA VAL A 283 21.32 -20.37 23.66
C VAL A 283 20.36 -19.46 24.44
N ARG A 284 19.47 -18.73 23.75
CA ARG A 284 18.38 -17.94 24.33
C ARG A 284 17.03 -18.37 23.73
N PRO A 285 15.94 -18.51 24.50
CA PRO A 285 14.62 -18.80 23.93
C PRO A 285 14.07 -17.59 23.16
N LEU A 286 13.15 -17.80 22.21
CA LEU A 286 12.54 -16.69 21.46
C LEU A 286 11.78 -15.71 22.38
N SER A 287 11.21 -16.20 23.50
CA SER A 287 10.59 -15.36 24.52
C SER A 287 11.53 -14.27 25.04
N TRP A 288 12.80 -14.60 25.30
CA TRP A 288 13.80 -13.63 25.77
C TRP A 288 13.98 -12.46 24.79
N LEU A 289 13.97 -12.75 23.49
CA LEU A 289 14.10 -11.70 22.46
C LEU A 289 12.85 -10.82 22.42
N VAL A 290 11.65 -11.40 22.54
CA VAL A 290 10.41 -10.63 22.60
C VAL A 290 10.34 -9.77 23.88
N GLU A 291 10.82 -10.28 25.01
CA GLU A 291 10.91 -9.55 26.28
C GLU A 291 11.89 -8.38 26.24
N ARG A 292 13.09 -8.59 25.65
CA ARG A 292 14.11 -7.54 25.52
C ARG A 292 13.58 -6.28 24.85
N PHE A 293 12.65 -6.44 23.91
CA PHE A 293 12.08 -5.35 23.12
C PHE A 293 10.63 -5.00 23.51
N TRP A 294 10.09 -5.60 24.58
CA TRP A 294 8.68 -5.44 24.99
C TRP A 294 8.31 -3.98 25.30
N PRO A 295 7.09 -3.50 24.96
CA PRO A 295 6.10 -4.13 24.10
C PRO A 295 6.52 -4.13 22.62
N VAL A 296 6.24 -5.21 21.90
CA VAL A 296 6.57 -5.36 20.47
C VAL A 296 5.30 -5.30 19.61
N LYS A 297 5.32 -4.52 18.54
CA LYS A 297 4.20 -4.40 17.59
C LYS A 297 3.82 -5.79 17.02
N GLY A 298 2.55 -6.16 17.15
CA GLY A 298 2.03 -7.44 16.64
C GLY A 298 2.24 -8.64 17.57
N TRP A 299 2.57 -8.40 18.84
CA TRP A 299 2.57 -9.41 19.90
C TRP A 299 1.56 -9.05 21.00
N THR A 300 0.99 -10.06 21.64
CA THR A 300 0.14 -9.91 22.83
C THR A 300 0.80 -10.53 24.06
N GLU A 301 0.36 -10.11 25.26
CA GLU A 301 0.75 -10.76 26.54
C GLU A 301 0.50 -12.27 26.53
N GLU A 302 -0.55 -12.71 25.83
CA GLU A 302 -0.90 -14.13 25.68
C GLU A 302 0.06 -14.87 24.74
N ASP A 303 0.53 -14.24 23.67
CA ASP A 303 1.57 -14.79 22.80
C ASP A 303 2.89 -14.95 23.56
N LEU A 304 3.25 -13.95 24.38
CA LEU A 304 4.46 -13.99 25.19
C LEU A 304 4.39 -15.10 26.28
N LYS A 305 3.23 -15.26 26.95
CA LYS A 305 2.99 -16.39 27.87
C LYS A 305 3.14 -17.74 27.17
N LYS A 306 2.58 -17.90 25.96
CA LYS A 306 2.69 -19.12 25.16
C LYS A 306 4.12 -19.42 24.71
N LEU A 307 4.91 -18.41 24.35
CA LEU A 307 6.34 -18.58 24.07
C LEU A 307 7.08 -19.06 25.32
N LYS A 308 6.89 -18.40 26.47
CA LYS A 308 7.52 -18.79 27.74
C LYS A 308 7.18 -20.22 28.17
N ALA A 309 5.95 -20.66 27.93
CA ALA A 309 5.48 -22.01 28.22
C ALA A 309 5.82 -23.05 27.13
N ASN A 310 6.46 -22.66 26.02
CA ASN A 310 6.68 -23.49 24.82
C ASN A 310 5.38 -24.10 24.24
N THR A 311 4.24 -23.47 24.49
CA THR A 311 2.90 -23.85 24.01
C THR A 311 2.43 -23.03 22.81
N PHE A 312 3.28 -22.15 22.27
CA PHE A 312 2.98 -21.38 21.06
C PHE A 312 2.78 -22.32 19.86
N ARG A 313 1.64 -22.20 19.17
CA ARG A 313 1.29 -23.04 18.01
C ARG A 313 0.66 -22.19 16.92
N PHE A 314 1.07 -22.43 15.68
CA PHE A 314 0.48 -21.79 14.51
C PHE A 314 -0.79 -22.53 14.08
N SER A 315 -1.80 -21.78 13.63
CA SER A 315 -2.96 -22.38 12.96
C SER A 315 -2.67 -22.55 11.48
N ASN A 316 -3.11 -23.67 10.89
CA ASN A 316 -2.90 -23.98 9.47
C ASN A 316 -3.76 -23.10 8.56
N LYS A 317 -3.34 -21.85 8.35
CA LYS A 317 -3.84 -20.96 7.29
C LYS A 317 -2.70 -20.12 6.72
N THR A 318 -2.56 -20.15 5.40
CA THR A 318 -1.44 -19.55 4.68
C THR A 318 -1.93 -18.96 3.37
N ASP A 319 -1.89 -17.63 3.27
CA ASP A 319 -2.03 -16.89 2.00
C ASP A 319 -1.28 -15.57 2.17
N VAL A 320 -0.06 -15.50 1.61
CA VAL A 320 0.79 -14.30 1.64
C VAL A 320 1.27 -14.04 0.22
N LYS A 321 1.06 -12.83 -0.31
CA LYS A 321 1.61 -12.42 -1.60
C LYS A 321 3.05 -11.90 -1.42
N PRO A 322 3.96 -12.12 -2.39
CA PRO A 322 5.28 -11.50 -2.38
C PRO A 322 5.14 -9.98 -2.45
N ALA A 323 5.67 -9.31 -1.43
CA ALA A 323 5.68 -7.85 -1.34
C ALA A 323 6.90 -7.39 -0.56
N GLU A 324 7.59 -6.39 -1.10
CA GLU A 324 8.39 -5.46 -0.32
C GLU A 324 7.47 -4.44 0.35
N SER A 325 7.87 -3.91 1.50
CA SER A 325 7.14 -2.85 2.20
C SER A 325 8.03 -1.63 2.40
N GLU A 326 7.66 -0.51 1.82
CA GLU A 326 8.27 0.79 2.16
C GLU A 326 7.96 1.17 3.61
N PRO A 327 8.91 1.80 4.33
CA PRO A 327 8.58 2.47 5.56
C PRO A 327 7.67 3.66 5.24
N GLN A 328 6.63 3.84 6.05
CA GLN A 328 5.76 5.02 6.00
C GLN A 328 6.11 5.96 7.17
N TYR A 329 5.98 7.26 6.95
CA TYR A 329 6.24 8.26 7.98
C TYR A 329 4.97 8.52 8.80
N GLU A 330 5.06 8.45 10.14
CA GLU A 330 3.97 8.83 11.03
C GLU A 330 3.75 10.35 10.95
N VAL A 331 2.73 10.79 10.22
CA VAL A 331 2.26 12.18 10.27
C VAL A 331 1.57 12.42 11.61
N LYS A 332 2.34 12.83 12.62
CA LYS A 332 1.78 13.40 13.84
C LYS A 332 1.11 14.72 13.47
N SER A 333 -0.19 14.82 13.73
CA SER A 333 -0.97 16.05 13.65
C SER A 333 -0.53 17.06 14.71
N ARG A 334 0.58 17.75 14.45
CA ARG A 334 0.86 19.06 15.06
C ARG A 334 0.23 20.13 14.18
N SER A 335 -0.51 21.04 14.80
CA SER A 335 -1.02 22.25 14.17
C SER A 335 0.16 23.09 13.65
N VAL A 336 0.35 23.06 12.33
CA VAL A 336 1.39 23.85 11.67
C VAL A 336 0.92 25.31 11.63
N ARG A 337 1.45 26.14 12.53
CA ARG A 337 1.66 27.56 12.19
C ARG A 337 2.70 27.59 11.08
N ILE A 338 2.35 28.21 9.96
CA ILE A 338 3.23 28.38 8.82
C ILE A 338 4.36 29.32 9.24
N LEU A 339 5.58 28.80 9.29
CA LEU A 339 6.82 29.57 9.25
C LEU A 339 7.46 29.27 7.90
N ALA A 340 7.37 30.23 6.99
CA ALA A 340 7.86 30.12 5.62
C ALA A 340 8.89 31.23 5.38
N ASP A 341 10.12 30.99 5.85
CA ASP A 341 11.24 31.96 5.79
C ASP A 341 12.51 31.32 5.21
N TRP A 342 12.48 30.88 3.95
CA TRP A 342 13.71 30.64 3.18
C TRP A 342 13.51 31.08 1.72
N TYR A 343 14.40 31.97 1.26
CA TYR A 343 14.47 32.61 -0.07
C TYR A 343 13.37 33.60 -0.43
N ARG A 344 13.66 34.89 -0.19
CA ARG A 344 13.14 36.01 -0.98
C ARG A 344 14.17 37.15 -0.98
N ASP A 345 14.76 37.43 -2.14
CA ASP A 345 15.33 38.76 -2.42
C ASP A 345 14.19 39.68 -2.91
N GLU A 346 14.27 40.97 -2.58
CA GLU A 346 13.27 42.00 -2.91
C GLU A 346 13.61 42.79 -4.21
N PRO A 347 12.90 43.88 -4.59
CA PRO A 347 11.56 43.87 -5.17
C PRO A 347 11.45 44.66 -6.50
N GLY A 348 10.25 44.71 -7.12
CA GLY A 348 9.97 45.54 -8.31
C GLY A 348 8.49 46.00 -8.38
N GLU A 349 8.30 47.29 -8.64
CA GLU A 349 7.10 48.11 -8.35
C GLU A 349 5.83 47.92 -9.23
N ASN A 350 4.68 48.23 -8.60
CA ASN A 350 3.48 48.97 -9.06
C ASN A 350 2.84 48.75 -10.46
N GLY A 351 1.50 48.56 -10.46
CA GLY A 351 0.64 48.78 -11.62
C GLY A 351 -0.87 48.55 -11.37
N THR A 352 -1.64 49.60 -11.07
CA THR A 352 -3.12 49.62 -11.03
C THR A 352 -3.75 50.03 -12.37
N ILE A 353 -4.98 49.56 -12.67
CA ILE A 353 -6.08 50.22 -13.43
C ILE A 353 -7.28 49.23 -13.44
N GLN A 354 -8.50 49.50 -12.92
CA GLN A 354 -9.57 50.47 -13.27
C GLN A 354 -10.47 50.02 -14.45
N GLY A 355 -11.79 49.97 -14.23
CA GLY A 355 -12.82 49.53 -15.21
C GLY A 355 -13.73 50.67 -15.71
N ILE A 356 -14.56 50.41 -16.74
CA ILE A 356 -15.41 51.41 -17.44
C ILE A 356 -16.80 50.80 -17.81
N VAL A 357 -17.83 51.66 -17.96
CA VAL A 357 -19.29 51.37 -18.12
C VAL A 357 -19.86 52.21 -19.30
N TYR A 358 -20.79 51.76 -20.15
CA TYR A 358 -22.29 51.91 -20.18
C TYR A 358 -22.80 51.39 -21.58
N ASP A 359 -24.08 51.26 -21.98
CA ASP A 359 -25.43 51.58 -21.44
C ASP A 359 -26.53 50.65 -22.05
N ALA A 360 -27.83 50.95 -21.93
CA ALA A 360 -28.97 50.14 -22.43
C ALA A 360 -29.95 50.84 -23.42
N ALA A 361 -30.46 50.13 -24.45
CA ALA A 361 -31.77 50.34 -25.11
C ALA A 361 -32.17 49.22 -26.13
N ASP A 362 -33.45 48.82 -26.08
CA ASP A 362 -34.35 48.19 -27.08
C ASP A 362 -34.01 46.99 -28.02
N GLN A 363 -34.80 45.91 -27.80
CA GLN A 363 -35.55 45.08 -28.78
C GLN A 363 -34.84 44.34 -29.95
N VAL A 364 -34.82 42.99 -29.91
CA VAL A 364 -35.69 42.06 -30.70
C VAL A 364 -35.18 40.60 -30.59
N GLY A 365 -36.08 39.65 -30.27
CA GLY A 365 -36.02 38.24 -30.75
C GLY A 365 -35.21 37.19 -29.95
N MET A 366 -35.92 36.26 -29.28
CA MET A 366 -35.45 34.94 -28.79
C MET A 366 -35.49 33.89 -29.93
N PRO A 367 -34.90 32.66 -29.85
CA PRO A 367 -34.43 31.84 -28.69
C PRO A 367 -32.90 31.51 -28.76
N GLU A 368 -32.26 30.75 -27.86
CA GLU A 368 -32.69 29.58 -27.05
C GLU A 368 -31.88 29.49 -25.73
N ALA A 369 -32.32 28.64 -24.79
CA ALA A 369 -31.88 28.70 -23.39
C ALA A 369 -30.43 28.21 -23.15
N THR A 370 -29.64 29.02 -22.45
CA THR A 370 -28.38 28.60 -21.80
C THR A 370 -28.59 28.41 -20.30
N GLU A 371 -27.99 27.36 -19.75
CA GLU A 371 -28.05 27.02 -18.31
C GLU A 371 -27.28 28.03 -17.44
N PRO A 372 -27.66 28.21 -16.17
CA PRO A 372 -27.05 29.21 -15.30
C PRO A 372 -25.60 28.87 -14.95
N VAL A 373 -24.69 29.80 -15.22
CA VAL A 373 -23.28 29.72 -14.81
C VAL A 373 -23.18 29.87 -13.29
N ALA A 374 -22.91 28.76 -12.60
CA ALA A 374 -22.56 28.78 -11.18
C ALA A 374 -21.12 29.26 -10.99
N SER A 375 -20.90 30.11 -9.98
CA SER A 375 -19.61 30.73 -9.65
C SER A 375 -18.53 29.70 -9.32
N SER A 376 -17.43 29.70 -10.07
CA SER A 376 -16.28 28.84 -9.85
C SER A 376 -15.43 29.31 -8.66
N ILE A 377 -15.61 28.68 -7.50
CA ILE A 377 -14.53 28.57 -6.51
C ILE A 377 -13.56 27.53 -7.07
N GLU A 378 -12.41 27.97 -7.57
CA GLU A 378 -11.38 27.06 -8.09
C GLU A 378 -10.86 26.17 -6.95
N ASN A 379 -11.05 24.87 -7.11
CA ASN A 379 -10.73 23.86 -6.11
C ASN A 379 -9.62 22.99 -6.70
N ASP A 380 -8.39 23.14 -6.18
CA ASP A 380 -7.13 22.59 -6.73
C ASP A 380 -6.98 21.07 -6.49
N GLY A 381 -8.09 20.34 -6.59
CA GLY A 381 -8.20 18.92 -6.29
C GLY A 381 -9.06 18.18 -7.32
N PRO A 382 -8.90 16.86 -7.44
CA PRO A 382 -9.59 16.07 -8.45
C PRO A 382 -11.10 16.14 -8.30
N THR A 383 -11.81 16.38 -9.41
CA THR A 383 -13.27 16.52 -9.42
C THR A 383 -13.94 15.23 -8.96
N LYS A 384 -14.93 15.36 -8.07
CA LYS A 384 -15.71 14.25 -7.53
C LYS A 384 -17.06 14.15 -8.24
N GLY A 385 -17.61 12.95 -8.32
CA GLY A 385 -18.93 12.67 -8.88
C GLY A 385 -19.58 11.47 -8.18
N LEU A 386 -20.89 11.40 -8.23
CA LEU A 386 -21.67 10.25 -7.78
C LEU A 386 -22.20 9.51 -9.00
N ILE A 387 -22.16 8.17 -8.99
CA ILE A 387 -23.02 7.38 -9.86
C ILE A 387 -24.14 6.76 -9.04
N TYR A 388 -25.37 6.85 -9.54
CA TYR A 388 -26.54 6.23 -8.93
C TYR A 388 -27.16 5.23 -9.89
N TYR A 389 -27.38 4.00 -9.45
CA TYR A 389 -28.01 2.96 -10.27
C TYR A 389 -29.15 2.28 -9.53
N SER A 390 -30.26 2.07 -10.24
CA SER A 390 -31.50 1.54 -9.65
C SER A 390 -32.34 0.80 -10.67
N ASP A 391 -32.91 -0.33 -10.27
CA ASP A 391 -33.91 -1.05 -11.09
C ASP A 391 -35.32 -0.41 -11.00
N CYS A 392 -35.46 0.62 -10.16
CA CYS A 392 -36.70 1.33 -9.88
C CYS A 392 -37.86 0.43 -9.41
N THR A 393 -37.55 -0.64 -8.68
CA THR A 393 -38.54 -1.53 -8.02
C THR A 393 -38.55 -1.46 -6.50
N LEU A 394 -37.62 -0.72 -5.90
CA LEU A 394 -37.63 -0.37 -4.47
C LEU A 394 -38.88 0.45 -4.11
N ASP A 395 -39.30 0.37 -2.85
CA ASP A 395 -40.36 1.22 -2.32
C ASP A 395 -39.99 2.71 -2.48
N GLU A 396 -40.89 3.51 -3.04
CA GLU A 396 -40.59 4.91 -3.37
C GLU A 396 -40.42 5.79 -2.13
N LYS A 397 -40.88 5.39 -0.94
CA LYS A 397 -40.58 6.15 0.29
C LYS A 397 -39.10 6.01 0.67
N ILE A 398 -38.57 4.80 0.63
CA ILE A 398 -37.14 4.53 0.83
C ILE A 398 -36.34 5.21 -0.28
N ALA A 399 -36.70 4.96 -1.54
CA ALA A 399 -35.95 5.43 -2.69
C ALA A 399 -35.97 6.97 -2.81
N THR A 400 -37.08 7.64 -2.50
CA THR A 400 -37.13 9.11 -2.46
C THR A 400 -36.29 9.66 -1.32
N THR A 401 -36.37 9.09 -0.11
CA THR A 401 -35.53 9.53 1.02
C THR A 401 -34.03 9.48 0.70
N VAL A 402 -33.57 8.41 0.03
CA VAL A 402 -32.18 8.29 -0.44
C VAL A 402 -31.85 9.32 -1.52
N ARG A 403 -32.73 9.51 -2.51
CA ARG A 403 -32.54 10.49 -3.59
C ARG A 403 -32.48 11.93 -3.07
N ASP A 404 -33.41 12.33 -2.21
CA ASP A 404 -33.50 13.68 -1.66
C ASP A 404 -32.25 14.03 -0.85
N GLN A 405 -31.77 13.08 -0.05
CA GLN A 405 -30.50 13.22 0.66
C GLN A 405 -29.30 13.36 -0.29
N LEU A 406 -29.20 12.51 -1.32
CA LEU A 406 -28.11 12.60 -2.30
C LEU A 406 -28.15 13.92 -3.07
N LEU A 407 -29.33 14.45 -3.42
CA LEU A 407 -29.49 15.77 -4.04
C LEU A 407 -29.03 16.88 -3.10
N SER A 408 -29.44 16.85 -1.83
CA SER A 408 -28.99 17.83 -0.83
C SER A 408 -27.46 17.84 -0.69
N ILE A 409 -26.82 16.66 -0.63
CA ILE A 409 -25.35 16.53 -0.54
C ILE A 409 -24.67 16.99 -1.85
N SER A 410 -25.25 16.65 -3.00
CA SER A 410 -24.78 17.06 -4.32
C SER A 410 -24.75 18.58 -4.48
N GLN A 411 -25.81 19.25 -4.01
CA GLN A 411 -25.91 20.72 -3.99
C GLN A 411 -24.95 21.35 -2.96
N GLU A 412 -24.91 20.85 -1.73
CA GLU A 412 -24.04 21.36 -0.65
C GLU A 412 -22.55 21.31 -1.04
N LYS A 413 -22.11 20.21 -1.66
CA LYS A 413 -20.69 19.95 -1.97
C LYS A 413 -20.29 20.20 -3.41
N GLY A 414 -21.22 20.60 -4.29
CA GLY A 414 -20.97 20.79 -5.72
C GLY A 414 -20.56 19.51 -6.46
N ILE A 415 -21.06 18.35 -6.04
CA ILE A 415 -20.65 17.04 -6.58
C ILE A 415 -21.76 16.50 -7.50
N PRO A 416 -21.58 16.45 -8.84
CA PRO A 416 -22.63 16.03 -9.77
C PRO A 416 -23.00 14.55 -9.64
N ILE A 417 -24.30 14.25 -9.73
CA ILE A 417 -24.85 12.88 -9.79
C ILE A 417 -25.12 12.51 -11.25
N VAL A 418 -24.59 11.39 -11.72
CA VAL A 418 -25.02 10.72 -12.96
C VAL A 418 -25.81 9.48 -12.61
N SER A 419 -27.07 9.42 -13.00
CA SER A 419 -27.97 8.31 -12.70
C SER A 419 -28.18 7.37 -13.90
N ALA A 420 -28.33 6.07 -13.66
CA ALA A 420 -28.60 5.08 -14.69
C ALA A 420 -29.69 4.11 -14.22
N THR A 421 -30.85 4.11 -14.89
CA THR A 421 -32.08 3.52 -14.35
C THR A 421 -32.94 2.81 -15.39
N LEU A 422 -33.76 1.84 -14.95
CA LEU A 422 -34.69 1.10 -15.83
C LEU A 422 -36.01 1.86 -16.10
N LYS A 423 -36.29 2.91 -15.32
CA LYS A 423 -37.34 3.91 -15.61
C LYS A 423 -36.68 5.26 -15.81
N LYS A 424 -37.19 6.07 -16.74
CA LYS A 424 -36.80 7.49 -16.88
C LYS A 424 -37.12 8.21 -15.56
N MET A 425 -36.17 8.99 -15.06
CA MET A 425 -36.38 9.86 -13.90
C MET A 425 -35.60 11.15 -14.05
N ASP A 426 -36.07 12.20 -13.39
CA ASP A 426 -35.36 13.46 -13.23
C ASP A 426 -34.54 13.38 -11.93
N PHE A 427 -33.27 12.99 -12.06
CA PHE A 427 -32.40 12.76 -10.90
C PHE A 427 -30.92 12.90 -11.26
N GLY A 428 -30.28 13.92 -10.66
CA GLY A 428 -28.90 14.30 -10.95
C GLY A 428 -28.75 15.14 -12.22
N VAL A 429 -27.50 15.41 -12.63
CA VAL A 429 -27.21 16.22 -13.83
C VAL A 429 -27.48 15.46 -15.13
N LYS A 430 -27.62 14.12 -15.08
CA LYS A 430 -27.93 13.28 -16.23
C LYS A 430 -28.54 11.94 -15.82
N ASN A 431 -29.64 11.55 -16.47
CA ASN A 431 -30.23 10.21 -16.35
C ASN A 431 -30.05 9.39 -17.63
N ILE A 432 -29.43 8.21 -17.51
CA ILE A 432 -29.31 7.20 -18.57
C ILE A 432 -30.42 6.17 -18.37
N HIS A 433 -31.49 6.30 -19.15
CA HIS A 433 -32.65 5.44 -19.11
C HIS A 433 -32.51 4.21 -20.02
N PHE A 434 -32.80 3.03 -19.49
CA PHE A 434 -32.75 1.75 -20.23
C PHE A 434 -34.16 1.10 -20.39
N PRO A 435 -34.99 1.56 -21.34
CA PRO A 435 -36.39 1.12 -21.47
C PRO A 435 -36.58 -0.37 -21.84
N SER A 436 -35.58 -1.00 -22.47
CA SER A 436 -35.63 -2.38 -22.94
C SER A 436 -34.86 -3.37 -22.05
N LEU A 437 -34.18 -2.89 -21.01
CA LEU A 437 -33.32 -3.70 -20.15
C LEU A 437 -34.12 -4.31 -19.00
N LYS A 438 -34.10 -5.64 -18.89
CA LYS A 438 -34.82 -6.37 -17.83
C LYS A 438 -34.02 -6.36 -16.53
N LYS A 439 -34.71 -6.21 -15.39
CA LYS A 439 -34.07 -6.19 -14.07
C LYS A 439 -33.25 -7.46 -13.78
N GLY A 440 -32.11 -7.30 -13.12
CA GLY A 440 -31.19 -8.37 -12.75
C GLY A 440 -29.74 -7.91 -12.69
N TYR A 441 -28.83 -8.76 -12.22
CA TYR A 441 -27.42 -8.40 -12.05
C TYR A 441 -26.70 -7.94 -13.34
N PRO A 442 -26.94 -8.52 -14.54
CA PRO A 442 -26.38 -7.97 -15.78
C PRO A 442 -26.82 -6.53 -16.05
N ALA A 443 -28.07 -6.19 -15.75
CA ALA A 443 -28.58 -4.83 -15.91
C ALA A 443 -27.89 -3.85 -14.97
N MET A 444 -27.73 -4.21 -13.69
CA MET A 444 -27.00 -3.42 -12.70
C MET A 444 -25.58 -3.07 -13.17
N PHE A 445 -24.82 -4.05 -13.70
CA PHE A 445 -23.49 -3.76 -14.24
C PHE A 445 -23.51 -2.91 -15.51
N LYS A 446 -24.52 -3.06 -16.39
CA LYS A 446 -24.71 -2.17 -17.54
C LYS A 446 -24.99 -0.72 -17.12
N GLN A 447 -25.80 -0.54 -16.09
CA GLN A 447 -26.14 0.77 -15.51
C GLN A 447 -24.90 1.42 -14.90
N ILE A 448 -24.08 0.67 -14.15
CA ILE A 448 -22.78 1.13 -13.63
C ILE A 448 -21.85 1.58 -14.76
N VAL A 449 -21.66 0.75 -15.80
CA VAL A 449 -20.79 1.12 -16.94
C VAL A 449 -21.28 2.41 -17.59
N ALA A 450 -22.56 2.52 -17.92
CA ALA A 450 -23.08 3.71 -18.58
C ALA A 450 -23.02 4.96 -17.71
N ALA A 451 -23.24 4.86 -16.39
CA ALA A 451 -23.08 6.00 -15.48
C ALA A 451 -21.61 6.45 -15.40
N LEU A 452 -20.66 5.51 -15.39
CA LEU A 452 -19.22 5.80 -15.45
C LEU A 452 -18.82 6.45 -16.79
N GLU A 453 -19.37 6.00 -17.92
CA GLU A 453 -19.10 6.58 -19.25
C GLU A 453 -19.61 8.01 -19.41
N HIS A 454 -20.67 8.37 -18.68
CA HIS A 454 -21.34 9.67 -18.81
C HIS A 454 -20.97 10.67 -17.70
N SER A 455 -20.21 10.26 -16.69
CA SER A 455 -19.70 11.16 -15.66
C SER A 455 -18.39 11.81 -16.09
N THR A 456 -18.32 13.14 -16.01
CA THR A 456 -17.09 13.90 -16.33
C THR A 456 -16.10 13.94 -15.16
N ALA A 457 -16.52 13.56 -13.95
CA ALA A 457 -15.71 13.60 -12.74
C ALA A 457 -14.52 12.61 -12.76
N GLN A 458 -13.42 12.98 -12.10
CA GLN A 458 -12.23 12.15 -12.00
C GLN A 458 -12.34 11.06 -10.93
N ILE A 459 -12.99 11.36 -9.79
CA ILE A 459 -13.30 10.43 -8.70
C ILE A 459 -14.80 10.14 -8.73
N ILE A 460 -15.15 8.87 -8.57
CA ILE A 460 -16.54 8.40 -8.55
C ILE A 460 -16.83 7.68 -7.23
N PHE A 461 -17.97 8.02 -6.62
CA PHE A 461 -18.61 7.29 -5.54
C PHE A 461 -19.80 6.49 -6.07
N PHE A 462 -19.95 5.25 -5.60
CA PHE A 462 -21.06 4.37 -5.98
C PHE A 462 -22.23 4.53 -5.01
N CYS A 463 -23.41 4.86 -5.53
CA CYS A 463 -24.62 5.05 -4.74
C CYS A 463 -25.74 4.08 -5.18
N GLU A 464 -26.22 3.28 -4.22
CA GLU A 464 -27.35 2.36 -4.35
C GLU A 464 -28.63 2.95 -3.74
N HIS A 465 -29.79 2.48 -4.21
CA HIS A 465 -31.10 3.07 -3.91
C HIS A 465 -31.64 2.82 -2.49
N ASP A 466 -31.05 1.90 -1.75
CA ASP A 466 -31.42 1.44 -0.40
C ASP A 466 -30.34 1.78 0.64
N VAL A 467 -29.48 2.77 0.36
CA VAL A 467 -28.40 3.20 1.27
C VAL A 467 -28.48 4.71 1.51
N LEU A 468 -28.46 5.12 2.78
CA LEU A 468 -28.30 6.51 3.19
C LEU A 468 -26.82 6.85 3.35
N TYR A 469 -26.38 7.97 2.79
CA TYR A 469 -24.98 8.38 2.74
C TYR A 469 -24.78 9.59 3.64
N HIS A 470 -23.83 9.49 4.58
CA HIS A 470 -23.48 10.67 5.38
C HIS A 470 -22.61 11.60 4.53
N PRO A 471 -22.77 12.95 4.58
CA PRO A 471 -21.94 13.89 3.80
C PRO A 471 -20.42 13.61 3.89
N THR A 472 -19.93 13.18 5.05
CA THR A 472 -18.52 12.85 5.30
C THR A 472 -18.00 11.60 4.58
N HIS A 473 -18.86 10.85 3.89
CA HIS A 473 -18.46 9.81 2.94
C HIS A 473 -17.73 10.42 1.73
N PHE A 474 -18.26 11.54 1.22
CA PHE A 474 -17.78 12.21 0.00
C PHE A 474 -16.60 13.15 0.24
N ASP A 475 -16.30 13.47 1.50
CA ASP A 475 -15.09 14.21 1.88
C ASP A 475 -13.81 13.43 1.53
N PHE A 476 -13.88 12.10 1.46
CA PHE A 476 -12.77 11.25 1.06
C PHE A 476 -12.26 11.57 -0.35
N THR A 477 -10.94 11.53 -0.53
CA THR A 477 -10.28 11.69 -1.83
C THR A 477 -9.36 10.48 -2.01
N PRO A 478 -9.70 9.51 -2.88
CA PRO A 478 -8.83 8.38 -3.22
C PRO A 478 -7.39 8.84 -3.50
N PRO A 479 -6.38 8.38 -2.73
CA PRO A 479 -4.99 8.81 -2.92
C PRO A 479 -4.32 8.13 -4.12
N ASP A 480 -4.77 6.94 -4.55
CA ASP A 480 -4.29 6.26 -5.76
C ASP A 480 -5.37 6.15 -6.86
N LYS A 481 -4.95 6.29 -8.11
CA LYS A 481 -5.81 6.17 -9.30
C LYS A 481 -6.15 4.72 -9.66
N ASN A 482 -5.33 3.76 -9.24
CA ASN A 482 -5.48 2.33 -9.57
C ASN A 482 -5.93 1.47 -8.38
N THR A 483 -6.48 2.11 -7.34
CA THR A 483 -7.00 1.44 -6.15
C THR A 483 -8.51 1.67 -6.02
N PHE A 484 -9.23 0.58 -5.76
CA PHE A 484 -10.64 0.60 -5.40
C PHE A 484 -10.76 0.65 -3.88
N TYR A 485 -11.29 1.76 -3.39
CA TYR A 485 -11.46 1.99 -1.97
C TYR A 485 -12.84 1.54 -1.53
N TYR A 486 -12.97 1.00 -0.32
CA TYR A 486 -14.26 0.66 0.29
C TYR A 486 -14.46 1.36 1.64
N ASN A 487 -15.56 2.09 1.79
CA ASN A 487 -15.96 2.65 3.08
C ASN A 487 -16.48 1.54 3.98
N GLN A 488 -15.67 1.14 4.95
CA GLN A 488 -16.05 0.15 5.96
C GLN A 488 -16.84 0.77 7.12
N ASN A 489 -17.04 2.09 7.18
CA ASN A 489 -17.95 2.69 8.15
C ASN A 489 -19.38 2.64 7.60
N VAL A 490 -20.03 1.49 7.79
CA VAL A 490 -21.40 1.23 7.35
C VAL A 490 -22.17 0.47 8.45
N TRP A 491 -23.44 0.81 8.62
CA TRP A 491 -24.37 0.14 9.53
C TRP A 491 -25.55 -0.43 8.75
N PHE A 492 -25.95 -1.66 9.08
CA PHE A 492 -27.16 -2.31 8.58
C PHE A 492 -28.33 -1.99 9.51
N LEU A 493 -29.36 -1.30 9.03
CA LEU A 493 -30.54 -0.94 9.83
C LEU A 493 -31.74 -1.81 9.44
N ARG A 494 -32.23 -2.65 10.35
CA ARG A 494 -33.41 -3.50 10.12
C ARG A 494 -34.70 -2.71 10.27
N THR A 495 -35.45 -2.53 9.18
CA THR A 495 -36.64 -1.67 9.17
C THR A 495 -37.83 -2.20 9.97
N THR A 496 -37.82 -3.46 10.38
CA THR A 496 -38.94 -4.06 11.14
C THR A 496 -38.96 -3.68 12.61
N ASP A 497 -37.81 -3.36 13.22
CA ASP A 497 -37.68 -3.25 14.68
C ASP A 497 -36.62 -2.25 15.20
N GLY A 498 -35.82 -1.60 14.34
CA GLY A 498 -34.80 -0.64 14.81
C GLY A 498 -33.45 -1.24 15.13
N HIS A 499 -33.30 -2.55 15.00
CA HIS A 499 -32.04 -3.21 15.27
C HIS A 499 -30.99 -2.84 14.21
N ALA A 500 -29.87 -2.28 14.66
CA ALA A 500 -28.77 -1.86 13.81
C ALA A 500 -27.48 -2.63 14.11
N LEU A 501 -26.72 -2.95 13.07
CA LEU A 501 -25.51 -3.77 13.14
C LEU A 501 -24.37 -3.16 12.31
N HIS A 502 -23.19 -3.03 12.91
CA HIS A 502 -21.94 -2.68 12.23
C HIS A 502 -20.94 -3.84 12.30
N TYR A 503 -20.18 -4.05 11.23
CA TYR A 503 -18.91 -4.77 11.21
C TYR A 503 -18.11 -4.34 9.96
N ASP A 504 -16.79 -4.54 9.96
CA ASP A 504 -15.92 -4.16 8.83
C ASP A 504 -16.24 -4.99 7.60
N VAL A 505 -16.87 -4.36 6.60
CA VAL A 505 -17.35 -5.03 5.39
C VAL A 505 -17.19 -4.14 4.18
N ASN A 506 -16.80 -4.74 3.05
CA ASN A 506 -16.72 -4.07 1.77
C ASN A 506 -18.04 -4.30 1.04
N GLN A 507 -18.66 -3.24 0.55
CA GLN A 507 -19.90 -3.26 -0.22
C GLN A 507 -19.74 -2.46 -1.50
N LEU A 508 -20.48 -2.81 -2.55
CA LEU A 508 -20.44 -2.07 -3.80
C LEU A 508 -20.94 -0.62 -3.63
N SER A 509 -21.98 -0.40 -2.82
CA SER A 509 -22.44 0.90 -2.29
C SER A 509 -21.45 1.64 -1.38
N GLY A 510 -20.32 1.03 -1.02
CA GLY A 510 -19.23 1.69 -0.30
C GLY A 510 -18.03 2.02 -1.18
N LEU A 511 -18.10 1.75 -2.49
CA LEU A 511 -16.97 1.85 -3.42
C LEU A 511 -16.71 3.30 -3.84
N ALA A 512 -15.44 3.73 -3.72
CA ALA A 512 -14.92 4.91 -4.39
C ALA A 512 -13.61 4.61 -5.13
N GLY A 513 -13.35 5.37 -6.18
CA GLY A 513 -12.11 5.24 -6.97
C GLY A 513 -12.07 6.24 -8.12
N TYR A 514 -11.02 6.20 -8.92
CA TYR A 514 -10.97 7.04 -10.12
C TYR A 514 -11.78 6.44 -11.26
N ARG A 515 -12.51 7.30 -11.99
CA ARG A 515 -13.45 6.92 -13.05
C ARG A 515 -12.84 5.94 -14.06
N GLU A 516 -11.64 6.20 -14.54
CA GLU A 516 -11.00 5.39 -15.60
C GLU A 516 -10.69 3.95 -15.15
N ALA A 517 -10.17 3.78 -13.93
CA ALA A 517 -9.90 2.47 -13.35
C ALA A 517 -11.20 1.69 -13.13
N LEU A 518 -12.21 2.35 -12.56
CA LEU A 518 -13.55 1.79 -12.37
C LEU A 518 -14.15 1.39 -13.71
N LEU A 519 -14.15 2.28 -14.71
CA LEU A 519 -14.73 2.06 -16.02
C LEU A 519 -14.03 0.91 -16.77
N THR A 520 -12.71 0.82 -16.69
CA THR A 520 -11.94 -0.28 -17.27
C THR A 520 -12.35 -1.62 -16.66
N HIS A 521 -12.41 -1.72 -15.33
CA HIS A 521 -12.85 -2.94 -14.65
C HIS A 521 -14.31 -3.29 -14.95
N PHE A 522 -15.22 -2.32 -14.89
CA PHE A 522 -16.65 -2.58 -15.06
C PHE A 522 -17.02 -2.89 -16.52
N ARG A 523 -16.32 -2.32 -17.51
CA ARG A 523 -16.43 -2.75 -18.92
C ARG A 523 -15.97 -4.19 -19.08
N GLU A 524 -14.78 -4.56 -18.63
CA GLU A 524 -14.29 -5.95 -18.73
C GLU A 524 -15.22 -6.94 -18.02
N ARG A 525 -15.71 -6.57 -16.82
CA ARG A 525 -16.69 -7.37 -16.09
C ARG A 525 -18.00 -7.52 -16.87
N TYR A 526 -18.49 -6.45 -17.48
CA TYR A 526 -19.73 -6.47 -18.25
C TYR A 526 -19.58 -7.32 -19.53
N GLU A 527 -18.51 -7.15 -20.30
CA GLU A 527 -18.15 -7.98 -21.45
C GLU A 527 -18.10 -9.48 -21.08
N LYS A 528 -17.48 -9.81 -19.94
CA LYS A 528 -17.44 -11.19 -19.44
C LYS A 528 -18.84 -11.71 -19.08
N ILE A 529 -19.70 -10.89 -18.49
CA ILE A 529 -21.09 -11.24 -18.15
C ILE A 529 -21.95 -11.43 -19.41
N GLU A 530 -21.77 -10.62 -20.45
CA GLU A 530 -22.46 -10.83 -21.73
C GLU A 530 -22.02 -12.12 -22.43
N LYS A 531 -20.74 -12.50 -22.30
CA LYS A 531 -20.16 -13.68 -22.98
C LYS A 531 -20.36 -15.00 -22.24
N GLU A 532 -20.34 -15.00 -20.91
CA GLU A 532 -20.37 -16.21 -20.07
C GLU A 532 -21.60 -16.31 -19.16
N GLY A 533 -22.41 -15.25 -19.08
CA GLY A 533 -23.48 -15.11 -18.11
C GLY A 533 -22.99 -14.65 -16.72
N PHE A 534 -23.89 -14.10 -15.91
CA PHE A 534 -23.56 -13.70 -14.54
C PHE A 534 -23.40 -14.92 -13.62
N SER A 535 -22.33 -14.93 -12.82
CA SER A 535 -22.09 -15.97 -11.81
C SER A 535 -21.76 -15.36 -10.45
N ARG A 536 -22.51 -15.74 -9.40
CA ARG A 536 -22.22 -15.31 -8.01
C ARG A 536 -20.80 -15.68 -7.54
N ARG A 537 -20.10 -16.60 -8.23
CA ARG A 537 -18.67 -16.88 -7.98
C ARG A 537 -17.78 -15.65 -8.20
N MET A 538 -18.15 -14.70 -9.07
CA MET A 538 -17.34 -13.50 -9.34
C MET A 538 -17.36 -12.45 -8.21
N GLY A 539 -18.34 -12.51 -7.30
CA GLY A 539 -18.58 -11.48 -6.29
C GLY A 539 -19.16 -10.19 -6.88
N PHE A 540 -19.78 -9.36 -6.03
CA PHE A 540 -20.28 -8.05 -6.44
C PHE A 540 -19.16 -7.00 -6.34
N GLU A 541 -18.38 -7.06 -5.28
CA GLU A 541 -17.26 -6.19 -4.96
C GLU A 541 -16.04 -6.56 -5.83
N PRO A 542 -15.55 -5.66 -6.71
CA PRO A 542 -14.26 -5.83 -7.38
C PRO A 542 -13.09 -6.06 -6.39
N MET A 543 -12.11 -6.86 -6.81
CA MET A 543 -10.78 -7.03 -6.18
C MET A 543 -10.72 -7.56 -4.74
N THR A 544 -11.84 -7.74 -4.05
CA THR A 544 -11.89 -8.22 -2.65
C THR A 544 -11.67 -9.72 -2.46
N HIS A 545 -11.74 -10.51 -3.54
CA HIS A 545 -11.83 -11.98 -3.43
C HIS A 545 -10.85 -12.78 -4.31
N ASN A 546 -10.20 -12.16 -5.30
CA ASN A 546 -9.34 -12.83 -6.31
C ASN A 546 -9.95 -14.10 -6.99
N ARG A 547 -11.29 -14.22 -7.04
CA ARG A 547 -12.00 -15.41 -7.56
C ARG A 547 -12.02 -15.53 -9.09
N ILE A 548 -11.72 -14.43 -9.79
CA ILE A 548 -11.70 -14.34 -11.25
C ILE A 548 -10.35 -13.77 -11.66
N ASN A 549 -9.75 -14.35 -12.69
CA ASN A 549 -8.57 -13.79 -13.34
C ASN A 549 -9.03 -12.70 -14.33
N TRP A 550 -9.06 -11.45 -13.86
CA TRP A 550 -9.30 -10.28 -14.71
C TRP A 550 -8.03 -9.93 -15.48
N LYS A 551 -8.18 -9.45 -16.72
CA LYS A 551 -7.10 -8.87 -17.52
C LYS A 551 -6.59 -7.58 -16.88
N ASN A 552 -7.49 -6.75 -16.38
CA ASN A 552 -7.17 -5.52 -15.65
C ASN A 552 -7.41 -5.75 -14.15
N VAL A 553 -6.32 -5.86 -13.38
CA VAL A 553 -6.37 -6.07 -11.92
C VAL A 553 -6.01 -4.76 -11.21
N PHE A 554 -6.94 -4.27 -10.41
CA PHE A 554 -6.77 -3.07 -9.60
C PHE A 554 -6.45 -3.44 -8.14
N LYS A 555 -5.84 -2.51 -7.41
CA LYS A 555 -5.63 -2.65 -5.96
C LYS A 555 -6.97 -2.49 -5.23
N MET A 556 -7.01 -2.93 -3.98
CA MET A 556 -8.15 -2.72 -3.09
C MET A 556 -7.65 -2.26 -1.72
N GLU A 557 -8.21 -1.16 -1.23
CA GLU A 557 -7.97 -0.63 0.12
C GLU A 557 -9.31 -0.26 0.77
N THR A 558 -9.27 0.09 2.06
CA THR A 558 -10.46 0.46 2.81
C THR A 558 -10.25 1.78 3.53
N TRP A 559 -11.33 2.53 3.72
CA TRP A 559 -11.34 3.73 4.56
C TRP A 559 -12.55 3.70 5.48
N LYS A 560 -12.61 4.64 6.42
CA LYS A 560 -13.80 4.89 7.24
C LYS A 560 -14.10 6.39 7.17
N SER A 561 -15.28 6.75 6.69
CA SER A 561 -15.82 8.11 6.81
C SER A 561 -16.01 8.48 8.29
N LEU A 562 -16.04 9.78 8.62
CA LEU A 562 -16.20 10.24 10.01
C LEU A 562 -17.48 9.68 10.68
N TYR A 563 -18.58 9.69 9.92
CA TYR A 563 -19.85 9.05 10.29
C TYR A 563 -20.22 7.98 9.26
N PRO A 564 -20.96 6.92 9.67
CA PRO A 564 -21.30 5.80 8.83
C PRO A 564 -22.30 6.12 7.72
N ASN A 565 -22.28 5.32 6.66
CA ASN A 565 -23.45 5.13 5.79
C ASN A 565 -24.42 4.14 6.44
N ILE A 566 -25.71 4.19 6.09
CA ILE A 566 -26.71 3.22 6.56
C ILE A 566 -27.25 2.42 5.37
N ASP A 567 -26.97 1.13 5.35
CA ASP A 567 -27.60 0.16 4.45
C ASP A 567 -28.96 -0.26 5.06
N ILE A 568 -30.05 0.02 4.33
CA ILE A 568 -31.42 -0.21 4.79
C ILE A 568 -31.80 -1.67 4.52
N ARG A 569 -32.02 -2.42 5.59
CA ARG A 569 -32.45 -3.83 5.53
C ARG A 569 -33.96 -3.96 5.64
N HIS A 570 -34.61 -4.11 4.50
CA HIS A 570 -36.05 -4.24 4.30
C HIS A 570 -36.41 -5.58 3.62
N ALA A 571 -37.70 -5.91 3.52
CA ALA A 571 -38.16 -7.21 2.98
C ALA A 571 -37.83 -7.44 1.49
N GLY A 572 -37.40 -6.40 0.75
CA GLY A 572 -37.12 -6.46 -0.69
C GLY A 572 -35.65 -6.57 -1.09
N ASN A 573 -34.68 -6.50 -0.15
CA ASN A 573 -33.27 -6.58 -0.54
C ASN A 573 -32.96 -7.93 -1.23
N VAL A 574 -32.19 -7.88 -2.32
CA VAL A 574 -31.85 -9.08 -3.12
C VAL A 574 -30.88 -10.03 -2.38
N THR A 575 -30.16 -9.52 -1.37
CA THR A 575 -29.23 -10.28 -0.52
C THR A 575 -29.67 -10.20 0.95
N GLY A 576 -29.89 -11.35 1.58
CA GLY A 576 -30.26 -11.40 2.99
C GLY A 576 -29.10 -11.04 3.93
N GLN A 577 -29.41 -10.27 4.98
CA GLN A 577 -28.50 -9.94 6.07
C GLN A 577 -28.46 -11.04 7.13
N ARG A 578 -27.28 -11.30 7.69
CA ARG A 578 -27.10 -12.09 8.91
C ARG A 578 -27.01 -11.14 10.10
N TRP A 579 -27.69 -11.48 11.19
CA TRP A 579 -27.82 -10.64 12.38
C TRP A 579 -27.10 -11.22 13.60
N LYS A 580 -26.70 -12.50 13.57
CA LYS A 580 -26.04 -13.17 14.70
C LYS A 580 -24.68 -13.71 14.29
N LYS A 581 -23.67 -13.53 15.13
CA LYS A 581 -22.29 -14.02 14.87
C LYS A 581 -22.26 -15.49 14.42
N GLY A 582 -23.04 -16.37 15.06
CA GLY A 582 -23.11 -17.80 14.74
C GLY A 582 -23.61 -18.15 13.33
N GLU A 583 -24.27 -17.22 12.63
CA GLU A 583 -24.73 -17.42 11.25
C GLU A 583 -23.58 -17.31 10.22
N PHE A 584 -22.42 -16.76 10.63
CA PHE A 584 -21.26 -16.57 9.78
C PHE A 584 -20.28 -17.74 9.88
N ARG A 585 -20.07 -18.44 8.77
CA ARG A 585 -19.11 -19.55 8.66
C ARG A 585 -17.65 -19.16 8.97
N ASN A 586 -17.30 -17.89 8.84
CA ASN A 586 -15.96 -17.37 9.10
C ASN A 586 -16.03 -16.21 10.10
N GLN A 587 -15.80 -16.51 11.37
CA GLN A 587 -15.82 -15.52 12.46
C GLN A 587 -14.77 -14.40 12.28
N ASN A 588 -13.69 -14.66 11.52
CA ASN A 588 -12.63 -13.67 11.28
C ASN A 588 -13.09 -12.48 10.41
N LEU A 589 -14.29 -12.55 9.81
CA LEU A 589 -14.91 -11.45 9.07
C LEU A 589 -15.68 -10.48 9.98
N LEU A 590 -15.88 -10.82 11.26
CA LEU A 590 -16.70 -10.04 12.20
C LEU A 590 -15.89 -9.00 12.97
N LYS A 591 -14.91 -8.38 12.29
CA LYS A 591 -14.12 -7.28 12.86
C LYS A 591 -15.03 -6.07 13.07
N GLY A 592 -14.82 -5.31 14.14
CA GLY A 592 -15.66 -4.15 14.45
C GLY A 592 -17.13 -4.46 14.73
N TRP A 593 -17.48 -5.71 15.10
CA TRP A 593 -18.88 -6.08 15.37
C TRP A 593 -19.49 -5.29 16.53
N ILE A 594 -20.49 -4.45 16.22
CA ILE A 594 -21.25 -3.64 17.18
C ILE A 594 -22.75 -3.75 16.83
N GLU A 595 -23.59 -3.96 17.83
CA GLU A 595 -25.06 -3.94 17.70
C GLU A 595 -25.61 -2.72 18.46
N SER A 596 -26.69 -2.12 17.97
CA SER A 596 -27.40 -1.01 18.63
C SER A 596 -28.88 -1.03 18.25
N ASP A 597 -29.76 -1.07 19.26
CA ASP A 597 -31.21 -0.90 19.06
C ASP A 597 -31.66 0.55 19.34
N SER A 598 -30.74 1.43 19.75
CA SER A 598 -31.05 2.79 20.21
C SER A 598 -30.60 3.86 19.22
N GLU A 599 -29.31 3.95 18.89
CA GLU A 599 -28.74 5.04 18.07
C GLU A 599 -27.64 4.57 17.12
N ILE A 600 -27.52 5.26 15.98
CA ILE A 600 -26.38 5.15 15.05
C ILE A 600 -25.60 6.47 15.08
N PRO A 601 -24.26 6.47 15.22
CA PRO A 601 -23.46 7.70 15.25
C PRO A 601 -23.70 8.59 14.03
N GLY A 602 -23.95 9.89 14.25
CA GLY A 602 -24.26 10.85 13.17
C GLY A 602 -25.71 10.84 12.65
N TRP A 603 -26.51 9.84 13.03
CA TRP A 603 -27.90 9.69 12.57
C TRP A 603 -28.93 9.71 13.71
N GLY A 604 -28.50 9.50 14.95
CA GLY A 604 -29.37 9.48 16.11
C GLY A 604 -30.24 8.23 16.17
N ASN A 605 -31.46 8.37 16.68
CA ASN A 605 -32.28 7.23 17.10
C ASN A 605 -32.81 6.36 15.95
N THR A 606 -32.56 5.05 16.02
CA THR A 606 -32.93 4.04 15.01
C THR A 606 -34.43 4.00 14.72
N ILE A 607 -35.28 4.05 15.74
CA ILE A 607 -36.75 4.04 15.58
C ILE A 607 -37.25 5.33 14.92
N LYS A 608 -36.63 6.48 15.19
CA LYS A 608 -36.93 7.74 14.49
C LYS A 608 -36.51 7.66 13.02
N LEU A 609 -35.32 7.13 12.72
CA LEU A 609 -34.85 6.93 11.35
C LEU A 609 -35.83 6.04 10.56
N ILE A 610 -36.27 4.92 11.15
CA ILE A 610 -37.23 4.01 10.53
C ILE A 610 -38.55 4.70 10.19
N LYS A 611 -39.10 5.56 11.07
CA LYS A 611 -40.36 6.29 10.79
C LYS A 611 -40.28 7.20 9.56
N ASN A 612 -39.08 7.61 9.16
CA ASN A 612 -38.88 8.44 7.97
C ASN A 612 -38.85 7.57 6.69
N ILE A 613 -38.48 6.29 6.78
CA ILE A 613 -38.31 5.37 5.62
C ILE A 613 -39.37 4.26 5.50
N ASN A 614 -40.13 3.96 6.58
CA ASN A 614 -41.32 3.08 6.61
C ASN A 614 -42.59 3.91 6.54
#